data_AF-A0A974TFY1-F1
#
_entry.id   AF-A0A974TFY1-F1
#
_cell.length_a   1.000
_cell.length_b   1.000
_cell.length_c   1.000
_cell.angle_alpha   90.00
_cell.angle_beta   90.00
_cell.angle_gamma   90.00
#
_symmetry.space_group_name_H-M   'P 1'
#
loop_
_entity.id
_entity.type
_entity.pdbx_description
1 polymer ?
#
loop_
_entity_poly.entity_id
_entity_poly.type
_entity_poly.pdbx_seq_one_letter_code
_entity_poly.pdbx_strand_id
1 'polypeptide(L)'
;MTFLTRDIVEAGQPQLCAQDPTQIPLALAQHLLRRQIESVKGASMITRWITSIWQPNDATGLWGRSLAQVTITESSAIMQEIDAGRLCPIGLVTARRWIPWDVFKNHVVLVWGYDCDGDQLTLYIYDSNFPGRDDITVRLNLSSRGSDRQITTNGTDGPTAGSIRGFFRLPNSCWIEKAVLENADALASQALVRNSSVEGAADF
;
A
#
# COMPACT_ATOMS: atom_id res chain seq x y z
N MET A 1 -0.42 -6.96 -1.80
CA MET A 1 0.60 -6.89 -2.86
C MET A 1 1.43 -5.61 -2.79
N THR A 2 0.86 -4.48 -2.36
CA THR A 2 1.54 -3.19 -2.14
C THR A 2 2.86 -3.26 -1.35
N PHE A 3 2.93 -4.03 -0.26
CA PHE A 3 4.16 -4.19 0.52
C PHE A 3 5.27 -4.94 -0.23
N LEU A 4 4.91 -5.96 -1.00
CA LEU A 4 5.87 -6.67 -1.85
C LEU A 4 6.46 -5.74 -2.92
N THR A 5 5.64 -4.89 -3.53
CA THR A 5 6.11 -3.91 -4.52
C THR A 5 7.14 -2.97 -3.92
N ARG A 6 6.89 -2.48 -2.70
CA ARG A 6 7.85 -1.67 -1.94
C ARG A 6 9.16 -2.40 -1.70
N ASP A 7 9.10 -3.65 -1.25
CA ASP A 7 10.26 -4.50 -0.99
C ASP A 7 11.13 -4.68 -2.24
N ILE A 8 10.50 -4.98 -3.39
CA ILE A 8 11.19 -5.18 -4.68
C ILE A 8 11.92 -3.90 -5.11
N VAL A 9 11.24 -2.75 -5.04
CA VAL A 9 11.83 -1.47 -5.44
C VAL A 9 13.00 -1.08 -4.54
N GLU A 10 12.85 -1.18 -3.23
CA GLU A 10 13.91 -0.78 -2.30
C GLU A 10 15.07 -1.79 -2.24
N ALA A 11 14.84 -3.05 -2.59
CA ALA A 11 15.91 -4.03 -2.81
C ALA A 11 16.63 -3.85 -4.16
N GLY A 12 16.10 -3.02 -5.07
CA GLY A 12 16.61 -2.85 -6.43
C GLY A 12 16.43 -4.08 -7.31
N GLN A 13 15.43 -4.91 -7.00
CA GLN A 13 15.14 -6.15 -7.73
C GLN A 13 14.25 -5.87 -8.95
N PRO A 14 14.36 -6.66 -10.02
CA PRO A 14 13.45 -6.55 -11.16
C PRO A 14 12.01 -6.88 -10.73
N GLN A 15 11.06 -6.19 -11.32
CA GLN A 15 9.65 -6.43 -11.04
C GLN A 15 9.24 -7.85 -11.44
N LEU A 16 8.48 -8.50 -10.55
CA LEU A 16 7.85 -9.78 -10.86
C LEU A 16 6.71 -9.55 -11.86
N CYS A 17 6.94 -9.93 -13.13
CA CYS A 17 6.00 -9.74 -14.23
C CYS A 17 5.25 -11.01 -14.65
N ALA A 18 5.41 -12.11 -13.91
CA ALA A 18 4.75 -13.38 -14.24
C ALA A 18 3.22 -13.23 -14.13
N GLN A 19 2.51 -13.46 -15.24
CA GLN A 19 1.04 -13.41 -15.29
C GLN A 19 0.39 -14.79 -15.21
N ASP A 20 1.17 -15.86 -15.40
CA ASP A 20 0.71 -17.23 -15.23
C ASP A 20 1.06 -17.74 -13.83
N PRO A 21 0.06 -17.99 -12.95
CA PRO A 21 0.31 -18.47 -11.60
C PRO A 21 0.92 -19.88 -11.56
N THR A 22 0.78 -20.67 -12.62
CA THR A 22 1.40 -22.01 -12.71
C THR A 22 2.90 -21.96 -12.94
N GLN A 23 3.41 -20.82 -13.41
CA GLN A 23 4.84 -20.57 -13.62
C GLN A 23 5.53 -19.96 -12.39
N ILE A 24 4.78 -19.67 -11.32
CA ILE A 24 5.34 -19.14 -10.08
C ILE A 24 5.94 -20.29 -9.27
N PRO A 25 7.26 -20.27 -8.97
CA PRO A 25 7.87 -21.29 -8.13
C PRO A 25 7.18 -21.37 -6.76
N LEU A 26 6.93 -22.59 -6.27
CA LEU A 26 6.24 -22.80 -4.99
C LEU A 26 6.90 -22.05 -3.82
N ALA A 27 8.24 -21.96 -3.80
CA ALA A 27 8.98 -21.21 -2.80
C ALA A 27 8.64 -19.71 -2.82
N LEU A 28 8.52 -19.11 -4.01
CA LEU A 28 8.09 -17.73 -4.18
C LEU A 28 6.63 -17.58 -3.74
N ALA A 29 5.73 -18.46 -4.17
CA ALA A 29 4.32 -18.42 -3.75
C ALA A 29 4.16 -18.51 -2.22
N GLN A 30 4.92 -19.39 -1.55
CA GLN A 30 4.94 -19.50 -0.09
C GLN A 30 5.50 -18.25 0.59
N HIS A 31 6.52 -17.63 0.00
CA HIS A 31 7.06 -16.36 0.47
C HIS A 31 6.02 -15.23 0.38
N LEU A 32 5.34 -15.10 -0.77
CA LEU A 32 4.27 -14.12 -0.98
C LEU A 32 3.13 -14.30 0.03
N LEU A 33 2.70 -15.54 0.26
CA LEU A 33 1.67 -15.85 1.24
C LEU A 33 2.12 -15.52 2.68
N ARG A 34 3.37 -15.84 3.04
CA ARG A 34 3.91 -15.50 4.37
C ARG A 34 3.96 -13.99 4.57
N ARG A 35 4.42 -13.22 3.58
CA ARG A 35 4.41 -11.74 3.60
C ARG A 35 2.98 -11.20 3.74
N GLN A 36 2.03 -11.76 3.00
CA GLN A 36 0.63 -11.35 3.09
C GLN A 36 0.10 -11.54 4.52
N ILE A 37 0.37 -12.70 5.14
CA ILE A 37 -0.02 -12.98 6.51
C ILE A 37 0.71 -12.07 7.52
N GLU A 38 2.02 -11.85 7.37
CA GLU A 38 2.81 -10.98 8.25
C GLU A 38 2.34 -9.53 8.21
N SER A 39 2.02 -9.02 7.01
CA SER A 39 1.48 -7.68 6.84
C SER A 39 0.16 -7.48 7.58
N VAL A 40 -0.64 -8.54 7.72
CA VAL A 40 -1.92 -8.54 8.45
C VAL A 40 -1.72 -8.79 9.96
N LYS A 41 -0.76 -9.63 10.35
CA LYS A 41 -0.44 -9.97 11.75
C LYS A 41 0.21 -8.84 12.53
N GLY A 42 0.70 -7.79 11.87
CA GLY A 42 1.03 -6.53 12.53
C GLY A 42 -0.24 -5.94 13.15
N ALA A 43 -0.53 -6.30 14.41
CA ALA A 43 -1.73 -5.88 15.14
C ALA A 43 -1.94 -4.35 15.13
N SER A 44 -0.88 -3.57 14.90
CA SER A 44 -0.91 -2.11 14.72
C SER A 44 -1.73 -1.65 13.51
N MET A 45 -1.74 -2.42 12.42
CA MET A 45 -2.40 -2.06 11.17
C MET A 45 -3.93 -2.18 11.28
N ILE A 46 -4.42 -3.32 11.76
CA ILE A 46 -5.85 -3.54 12.03
C ILE A 46 -6.34 -2.55 13.09
N THR A 47 -5.55 -2.30 14.14
CA THR A 47 -5.89 -1.31 15.17
C THR A 47 -6.05 0.08 14.56
N ARG A 48 -5.14 0.52 13.69
CA ARG A 48 -5.27 1.82 13.00
C ARG A 48 -6.54 1.91 12.14
N TRP A 49 -6.91 0.86 11.41
CA TRP A 49 -8.18 0.85 10.68
C TRP A 49 -9.39 0.90 11.58
N ILE A 50 -9.41 0.09 12.64
CA ILE A 50 -10.48 0.12 13.64
C ILE A 50 -10.60 1.55 14.16
N THR A 51 -9.54 2.12 14.72
CA THR A 51 -9.56 3.50 15.24
C THR A 51 -10.04 4.51 14.20
N SER A 52 -9.62 4.40 12.94
CA SER A 52 -10.02 5.33 11.87
C SER A 52 -11.49 5.16 11.45
N ILE A 53 -12.04 3.95 11.50
CA ILE A 53 -13.46 3.69 11.24
C ILE A 53 -14.32 4.34 12.33
N TRP A 54 -13.88 4.26 13.60
CA TRP A 54 -14.57 4.84 14.75
C TRP A 54 -14.35 6.35 14.91
N GLN A 55 -13.44 6.95 14.13
CA GLN A 55 -13.19 8.40 14.18
C GLN A 55 -14.31 9.19 13.48
N PRO A 56 -14.84 10.24 14.13
CA PRO A 56 -15.70 11.22 13.50
C PRO A 56 -15.01 11.89 12.30
N ASN A 57 -15.80 12.23 11.27
CA ASN A 57 -15.29 13.00 10.12
C ASN A 57 -14.91 14.44 10.52
N ASP A 58 -15.65 15.02 11.47
CA ASP A 58 -15.43 16.32 12.08
C ASP A 58 -15.23 16.22 13.59
N ALA A 59 -14.39 17.09 14.14
CA ALA A 59 -14.14 17.12 15.58
C ALA A 59 -15.32 17.79 16.32
N THR A 60 -16.34 17.02 16.65
CA THR A 60 -17.35 17.39 17.66
C THR A 60 -17.20 16.53 18.92
N GLY A 61 -16.24 16.89 19.77
CA GLY A 61 -16.18 16.46 21.17
C GLY A 61 -15.61 15.06 21.51
N LEU A 62 -15.10 14.95 22.76
CA LEU A 62 -14.68 13.80 23.59
C LEU A 62 -13.75 12.69 23.03
N TRP A 63 -13.61 12.50 21.71
CA TRP A 63 -12.95 11.32 21.12
C TRP A 63 -11.58 11.57 20.45
N GLY A 64 -10.93 12.70 20.72
CA GLY A 64 -9.59 13.01 20.19
C GLY A 64 -9.60 13.60 18.77
N ARG A 65 -8.52 13.37 18.00
CA ARG A 65 -8.31 13.97 16.66
C ARG A 65 -9.30 13.40 15.63
N SER A 66 -9.87 14.26 14.78
CA SER A 66 -10.72 13.83 13.65
C SER A 66 -9.91 13.13 12.56
N LEU A 67 -10.57 12.30 11.74
CA LEU A 67 -9.92 11.63 10.59
C LEU A 67 -9.29 12.64 9.62
N ALA A 68 -9.90 13.82 9.47
CA ALA A 68 -9.34 14.93 8.69
C ALA A 68 -8.01 15.45 9.28
N GLN A 69 -7.94 15.62 10.61
CA GLN A 69 -6.70 16.04 11.28
C GLN A 69 -5.62 14.97 11.20
N VAL A 70 -5.98 13.69 11.30
CA VAL A 70 -5.05 12.57 11.07
C VAL A 70 -4.52 12.65 9.64
N THR A 71 -5.38 12.76 8.65
CA THR A 71 -5.00 12.82 7.23
C THR A 71 -4.02 13.98 6.95
N ILE A 72 -4.28 15.19 7.46
CA ILE A 72 -3.34 16.33 7.30
C ILE A 72 -1.98 16.02 7.94
N THR A 73 -2.00 15.52 9.18
CA THR A 73 -0.77 15.24 9.93
C THR A 73 0.06 14.17 9.21
N GLU A 74 -0.62 13.13 8.71
CA GLU A 74 0.01 12.05 7.95
C GLU A 74 0.51 12.54 6.58
N SER A 75 -0.14 13.53 5.95
CA SER A 75 0.30 14.11 4.68
C SER A 75 1.71 14.71 4.78
N SER A 76 2.00 15.47 5.84
CA SER A 76 3.33 16.02 6.07
C SER A 76 4.39 14.93 6.29
N ALA A 77 4.04 13.86 7.00
CA ALA A 77 4.95 12.74 7.21
C ALA A 77 5.19 11.93 5.92
N ILE A 78 4.17 11.78 5.08
CA ILE A 78 4.29 11.13 3.77
C ILE A 78 5.24 11.92 2.89
N MET A 79 5.07 13.25 2.78
CA MET A 79 5.96 14.09 1.98
C MET A 79 7.42 13.95 2.43
N GLN A 80 7.69 13.93 3.73
CA GLN A 80 9.05 13.72 4.27
C GLN A 80 9.65 12.35 3.91
N GLU A 81 8.84 11.29 3.85
CA GLU A 81 9.33 9.96 3.43
C GLU A 81 9.68 9.96 1.94
N ILE A 82 8.84 10.59 1.11
CA ILE A 82 9.07 10.73 -0.34
C ILE A 82 10.31 11.59 -0.61
N ASP A 83 10.47 12.73 0.08
CA ASP A 83 11.65 13.60 -0.02
C ASP A 83 12.94 12.87 0.38
N ALA A 84 12.83 11.89 1.28
CA ALA A 84 13.94 11.03 1.69
C ALA A 84 14.17 9.83 0.74
N GLY A 85 13.49 9.79 -0.41
CA GLY A 85 13.64 8.75 -1.43
C GLY A 85 13.01 7.41 -1.06
N ARG A 86 12.08 7.37 -0.10
CA ARG A 86 11.41 6.14 0.34
C ARG A 86 9.95 6.14 -0.07
N LEU A 87 9.48 5.01 -0.60
CA LEU A 87 8.08 4.83 -0.92
C LEU A 87 7.25 4.75 0.38
N CYS A 88 6.00 5.22 0.36
CA CYS A 88 5.20 5.31 1.58
C CYS A 88 3.85 4.58 1.45
N PRO A 89 3.65 3.42 2.11
CA PRO A 89 2.39 2.70 2.08
C PRO A 89 1.36 3.43 2.94
N ILE A 90 0.17 3.62 2.40
CA ILE A 90 -0.94 4.27 3.08
C ILE A 90 -2.17 3.37 3.05
N GLY A 91 -2.95 3.44 4.13
CA GLY A 91 -4.27 2.84 4.20
C GLY A 91 -5.34 3.87 3.82
N LEU A 92 -6.12 3.57 2.78
CA LEU A 92 -7.29 4.36 2.39
C LEU A 92 -8.49 3.94 3.24
N VAL A 93 -9.21 4.92 3.76
CA VAL A 93 -10.44 4.72 4.55
C VAL A 93 -11.63 5.04 3.67
N THR A 94 -12.29 4.00 3.18
CA THR A 94 -13.45 4.08 2.28
C THR A 94 -14.75 3.78 3.02
N ALA A 95 -14.75 2.84 3.96
CA ALA A 95 -15.96 2.37 4.61
C ALA A 95 -16.58 3.40 5.59
N ARG A 96 -17.92 3.45 5.60
CA ARG A 96 -18.73 4.30 6.51
C ARG A 96 -19.56 3.46 7.52
N ARG A 97 -19.49 2.13 7.51
CA ARG A 97 -20.42 1.26 8.26
C ARG A 97 -19.76 0.41 9.36
N TRP A 98 -20.57 0.17 10.39
CA TRP A 98 -20.28 -0.37 11.73
C TRP A 98 -20.14 -1.92 11.74
N ILE A 99 -19.62 -2.53 10.68
CA ILE A 99 -19.44 -3.99 10.67
C ILE A 99 -17.94 -4.29 10.76
N PRO A 100 -17.47 -5.08 11.74
CA PRO A 100 -16.03 -5.39 11.90
C PRO A 100 -15.36 -5.96 10.65
N TRP A 101 -16.14 -6.62 9.78
CA TRP A 101 -15.69 -7.18 8.50
C TRP A 101 -15.46 -6.12 7.40
N ASP A 102 -15.95 -4.88 7.56
CA ASP A 102 -15.71 -3.80 6.59
C ASP A 102 -14.26 -3.30 6.60
N VAL A 103 -13.41 -3.75 7.54
CA VAL A 103 -11.97 -3.49 7.52
C VAL A 103 -11.33 -3.98 6.22
N PHE A 104 -11.84 -5.07 5.63
CA PHE A 104 -11.38 -5.61 4.35
C PHE A 104 -11.85 -4.81 3.12
N LYS A 105 -12.77 -3.85 3.29
CA LYS A 105 -13.16 -2.92 2.22
C LYS A 105 -12.27 -1.68 2.18
N ASN A 106 -11.44 -1.50 3.21
CA ASN A 106 -10.37 -0.52 3.15
C ASN A 106 -9.23 -1.05 2.28
N HIS A 107 -8.48 -0.12 1.71
CA HIS A 107 -7.53 -0.43 0.66
C HIS A 107 -6.13 0.04 1.01
N VAL A 108 -5.11 -0.65 0.49
CA VAL A 108 -3.70 -0.32 0.75
C VAL A 108 -3.02 0.02 -0.55
N VAL A 109 -2.52 1.24 -0.63
CA VAL A 109 -1.83 1.78 -1.82
C VAL A 109 -0.44 2.28 -1.43
N LEU A 110 0.44 2.42 -2.41
CA LEU A 110 1.80 2.88 -2.22
C LEU A 110 1.97 4.28 -2.80
N VAL A 111 2.32 5.26 -1.99
CA VAL A 111 2.68 6.60 -2.47
C VAL A 111 4.11 6.56 -2.96
N TRP A 112 4.33 7.05 -4.18
CA TRP A 112 5.66 7.14 -4.80
C TRP A 112 6.07 8.57 -5.15
N GLY A 113 5.13 9.51 -5.17
CA GLY A 113 5.39 10.92 -5.46
C GLY A 113 4.30 11.82 -4.90
N TYR A 114 4.56 13.11 -4.90
CA TYR A 114 3.55 14.12 -4.64
C TYR A 114 3.81 15.40 -5.45
N ASP A 115 2.77 16.20 -5.60
CA ASP A 115 2.82 17.56 -6.15
C ASP A 115 1.95 18.49 -5.30
N CYS A 116 2.37 19.74 -5.18
CA CYS A 116 1.72 20.77 -4.37
C CYS A 116 1.51 22.04 -5.20
N ASP A 117 0.25 22.37 -5.46
CA ASP A 117 -0.15 23.67 -6.03
C ASP A 117 -0.87 24.50 -4.96
N GLY A 118 -0.10 25.34 -4.27
CA GLY A 118 -0.57 26.07 -3.09
C GLY A 118 -1.02 25.12 -1.98
N ASP A 119 -2.31 25.16 -1.63
CA ASP A 119 -2.91 24.24 -0.65
C ASP A 119 -3.42 22.93 -1.26
N GLN A 120 -3.34 22.75 -2.58
CA GLN A 120 -3.80 21.52 -3.24
C GLN A 120 -2.66 20.50 -3.27
N LEU A 121 -2.82 19.42 -2.51
CA LEU A 121 -1.91 18.29 -2.50
C LEU A 121 -2.43 17.19 -3.43
N THR A 122 -1.57 16.76 -4.34
CA THR A 122 -1.76 15.55 -5.16
C THR A 122 -0.73 14.52 -4.76
N LEU A 123 -1.17 13.36 -4.28
CA LEU A 123 -0.32 12.19 -4.05
C LEU A 123 -0.42 11.27 -5.26
N TYR A 124 0.71 10.86 -5.82
CA TYR A 124 0.77 9.83 -6.84
C TYR A 124 0.89 8.47 -6.17
N ILE A 125 -0.02 7.57 -6.53
CA ILE A 125 -0.15 6.26 -5.88
C ILE A 125 -0.07 5.13 -6.87
N TYR A 126 0.48 4.02 -6.40
CA TYR A 126 0.38 2.72 -7.04
C TYR A 126 -0.70 1.89 -6.34
N ASP A 127 -1.67 1.44 -7.14
CA ASP A 127 -2.75 0.55 -6.71
C ASP A 127 -2.53 -0.84 -7.33
N SER A 128 -2.37 -1.87 -6.49
CA SER A 128 -2.18 -3.25 -6.95
C SER A 128 -3.38 -3.82 -7.72
N ASN A 129 -4.57 -3.23 -7.58
CA ASN A 129 -5.75 -3.63 -8.35
C ASN A 129 -5.72 -3.09 -9.80
N PHE A 130 -4.85 -2.11 -10.07
CA PHE A 130 -4.70 -1.49 -11.38
C PHE A 130 -3.21 -1.52 -11.80
N PRO A 131 -2.63 -2.71 -12.03
CA PRO A 131 -1.22 -2.83 -12.38
C PRO A 131 -0.88 -2.06 -13.67
N GLY A 132 0.26 -1.36 -13.67
CA GLY A 132 0.74 -0.57 -14.82
C GLY A 132 0.06 0.78 -15.02
N ARG A 133 -0.80 1.20 -14.08
CA ARG A 133 -1.43 2.53 -14.07
C ARG A 133 -0.69 3.45 -13.10
N ASP A 134 0.12 4.34 -13.66
CA ASP A 134 0.88 5.34 -12.89
C ASP A 134 0.15 6.69 -12.79
N ASP A 135 -1.04 6.80 -13.39
CA ASP A 135 -1.87 8.01 -13.40
C ASP A 135 -2.86 8.08 -12.22
N ILE A 136 -2.74 7.15 -11.25
CA ILE A 136 -3.63 7.10 -10.10
C ILE A 136 -3.18 8.11 -9.05
N THR A 137 -4.11 8.95 -8.62
CA THR A 137 -3.84 10.04 -7.67
C THR A 137 -4.83 10.06 -6.51
N VAL A 138 -4.39 10.62 -5.39
CA VAL A 138 -5.24 11.04 -4.27
C VAL A 138 -5.05 12.54 -4.10
N ARG A 139 -6.15 13.30 -4.16
CA ARG A 139 -6.12 14.77 -4.10
C ARG A 139 -6.88 15.27 -2.88
N LEU A 140 -6.28 16.24 -2.20
CA LEU A 140 -6.91 16.93 -1.08
C LEU A 140 -6.41 18.36 -0.97
N ASN A 141 -7.28 19.23 -0.47
CA ASN A 141 -6.89 20.57 -0.06
C ASN A 141 -6.43 20.55 1.41
N LEU A 142 -5.22 21.06 1.69
CA LEU A 142 -4.57 21.11 3.01
C LEU A 142 -5.14 22.19 3.93
N SER A 143 -5.69 23.29 3.40
CA SER A 143 -6.31 24.35 4.19
C SER A 143 -7.77 24.10 4.55
N SER A 144 -8.44 23.14 3.89
CA SER A 144 -9.81 22.73 4.22
C SER A 144 -9.93 22.33 5.70
N ARG A 145 -11.03 22.72 6.35
CA ARG A 145 -11.30 22.38 7.77
C ARG A 145 -12.68 21.77 7.89
N GLY A 146 -12.80 20.70 8.68
CA GLY A 146 -14.10 20.08 9.02
C GLY A 146 -14.51 18.91 8.13
N SER A 147 -15.81 18.57 8.19
CA SER A 147 -16.44 17.38 7.60
C SER A 147 -16.70 17.47 6.10
N ASP A 148 -16.54 18.65 5.49
CA ASP A 148 -16.71 18.89 4.05
C ASP A 148 -15.39 18.76 3.27
N ARG A 149 -14.35 18.21 3.89
CA ARG A 149 -13.09 17.91 3.21
C ARG A 149 -13.31 16.76 2.24
N GLN A 150 -13.45 17.10 0.97
CA GLN A 150 -13.46 16.14 -0.11
C GLN A 150 -12.03 15.67 -0.39
N ILE A 151 -11.80 14.36 -0.25
CA ILE A 151 -10.58 13.70 -0.72
C ILE A 151 -10.99 12.86 -1.92
N THR A 152 -10.43 13.17 -3.08
CA THR A 152 -10.79 12.52 -4.34
C THR A 152 -9.70 11.60 -4.84
N THR A 153 -10.08 10.54 -5.55
CA THR A 153 -9.16 9.62 -6.21
C THR A 153 -9.76 9.07 -7.50
N ASN A 154 -8.94 8.63 -8.44
CA ASN A 154 -9.35 7.99 -9.70
C ASN A 154 -9.04 6.49 -9.75
N GLY A 155 -8.60 5.89 -8.64
CA GLY A 155 -8.30 4.46 -8.53
C GLY A 155 -9.35 3.73 -7.71
N THR A 156 -9.27 3.87 -6.38
CA THR A 156 -10.11 3.13 -5.44
C THR A 156 -11.35 3.91 -5.02
N ASP A 157 -12.52 3.33 -5.21
CA ASP A 157 -13.78 3.97 -4.82
C ASP A 157 -14.20 3.65 -3.39
N GLY A 158 -14.74 4.66 -2.71
CA GLY A 158 -15.57 4.47 -1.52
C GLY A 158 -17.06 4.28 -1.87
N PRO A 159 -17.97 4.45 -0.88
CA PRO A 159 -19.42 4.46 -1.11
C PRO A 159 -19.86 5.47 -2.17
N THR A 160 -19.07 6.53 -2.36
CA THR A 160 -19.22 7.52 -3.42
C THR A 160 -18.01 7.39 -4.35
N ALA A 161 -18.28 7.07 -5.61
CA ALA A 161 -17.24 6.93 -6.63
C ALA A 161 -16.35 8.19 -6.69
N GLY A 162 -15.06 7.97 -6.81
CA GLY A 162 -14.04 9.00 -6.88
C GLY A 162 -13.74 9.70 -5.55
N SER A 163 -14.22 9.20 -4.41
CA SER A 163 -13.98 9.83 -3.11
C SER A 163 -13.71 8.84 -1.98
N ILE A 164 -12.86 9.27 -1.04
CA ILE A 164 -12.52 8.54 0.19
C ILE A 164 -12.71 9.43 1.42
N ARG A 165 -12.86 8.84 2.61
CA ARG A 165 -13.06 9.60 3.86
C ARG A 165 -11.76 10.16 4.44
N GLY A 166 -10.65 9.49 4.17
CA GLY A 166 -9.36 9.80 4.77
C GLY A 166 -8.32 8.74 4.44
N PHE A 167 -7.09 9.00 4.84
CA PHE A 167 -6.02 8.01 4.78
C PHE A 167 -5.06 8.19 5.95
N PHE A 168 -4.26 7.16 6.20
CA PHE A 168 -3.21 7.20 7.19
C PHE A 168 -2.00 6.41 6.73
N ARG A 169 -0.81 6.79 7.20
CA ARG A 169 0.41 6.05 6.90
C ARG A 169 0.45 4.70 7.60
N LEU A 170 0.94 3.69 6.91
CA LEU A 170 1.20 2.38 7.52
C LEU A 170 2.60 2.36 8.12
N PRO A 171 2.79 1.76 9.31
CA PRO A 171 4.08 1.77 9.98
C PRO A 171 5.14 1.04 9.16
N ASN A 172 6.37 1.56 9.20
CA ASN A 172 7.53 0.94 8.56
C ASN A 172 7.94 -0.41 9.22
N SER A 173 7.21 -0.92 10.22
CA SER A 173 7.53 -2.23 10.81
C SER A 173 7.03 -3.43 10.00
N CYS A 174 6.34 -3.21 8.88
CA CYS A 174 6.00 -4.24 7.89
C CYS A 174 7.18 -4.57 6.93
N TRP A 175 8.28 -3.84 7.06
CA TRP A 175 9.51 -4.03 6.33
C TRP A 175 10.23 -5.30 6.72
N ILE A 176 10.77 -5.99 5.71
CA ILE A 176 11.78 -7.04 5.92
C ILE A 176 13.13 -6.52 5.46
N GLU A 177 14.17 -6.86 6.22
CA GLU A 177 15.56 -6.53 5.96
C GLU A 177 16.04 -7.15 4.64
N LYS A 178 16.80 -6.37 3.85
CA LYS A 178 17.31 -6.69 2.50
C LYS A 178 17.86 -8.11 2.35
N ALA A 179 18.50 -8.64 3.39
CA ALA A 179 19.10 -9.98 3.43
C ALA A 179 18.09 -11.14 3.19
N VAL A 180 16.80 -10.96 3.48
CA VAL A 180 15.80 -12.00 3.26
C VAL A 180 15.36 -12.06 1.79
N LEU A 181 15.35 -10.93 1.09
CA LEU A 181 15.00 -10.85 -0.34
C LEU A 181 16.12 -11.42 -1.20
N GLU A 182 17.39 -11.11 -0.88
CA GLU A 182 18.55 -11.68 -1.55
C GLU A 182 18.59 -13.22 -1.47
N ASN A 183 18.14 -13.80 -0.35
CA ASN A 183 17.99 -15.25 -0.20
C ASN A 183 16.81 -15.82 -1.03
N ALA A 184 15.72 -15.07 -1.18
CA ALA A 184 14.59 -15.47 -2.01
C ALA A 184 14.95 -15.44 -3.51
N ASP A 185 15.72 -14.43 -3.95
CA ASP A 185 16.23 -14.34 -5.32
C ASP A 185 17.29 -15.39 -5.62
N ALA A 186 18.14 -15.74 -4.66
CA ALA A 186 19.05 -16.87 -4.80
C ALA A 186 18.29 -18.19 -4.99
N LEU A 187 17.17 -18.38 -4.27
CA LEU A 187 16.30 -19.55 -4.43
C LEU A 187 15.53 -19.54 -5.77
N ALA A 188 15.05 -18.37 -6.22
CA ALA A 188 14.38 -18.23 -7.51
C ALA A 188 15.34 -18.43 -8.69
N SER A 189 16.56 -17.89 -8.60
CA SER A 189 17.62 -18.04 -9.60
C SER A 189 18.12 -19.49 -9.67
N GLN A 190 18.27 -20.17 -8.53
CA GLN A 190 18.61 -21.60 -8.51
C GLN A 190 17.48 -22.49 -9.07
N ALA A 191 16.21 -22.09 -8.91
CA ALA A 191 15.08 -22.79 -9.51
C ALA A 191 15.02 -22.59 -11.03
N LEU A 192 15.32 -21.39 -11.54
CA LEU A 192 15.43 -21.13 -12.98
C LEU A 192 16.61 -21.89 -13.62
N VAL A 193 17.79 -21.90 -12.99
CA VAL A 193 18.97 -22.62 -13.49
C VAL A 193 18.77 -24.14 -13.50
N ARG A 194 18.05 -24.69 -12.51
CA ARG A 194 17.73 -26.12 -12.48
C ARG A 194 16.76 -26.55 -13.58
N ASN A 195 15.84 -25.68 -14.01
CA ASN A 195 14.95 -25.99 -15.14
C ASN A 195 15.67 -25.92 -16.50
N SER A 196 16.64 -25.02 -16.68
CA SER A 196 17.45 -24.97 -17.92
C SER A 196 18.41 -26.15 -18.08
N SER A 197 18.82 -26.79 -16.99
CA SER A 197 19.72 -27.96 -17.02
C SER A 197 19.00 -29.28 -17.31
N VAL A 198 17.66 -29.31 -17.33
CA VAL A 198 16.86 -30.50 -17.65
C VAL A 198 16.51 -30.57 -19.14
N GLU A 199 16.59 -29.45 -19.88
CA GLU A 199 16.36 -29.41 -21.34
C GLU A 199 17.60 -29.74 -22.19
N GLY A 200 18.78 -29.95 -21.58
CA GLY A 200 20.03 -30.26 -22.30
C GLY A 200 20.48 -31.74 -22.27
N ALA A 201 19.69 -32.64 -21.68
CA ALA A 201 20.07 -34.05 -21.49
C ALA A 201 19.20 -35.06 -22.26
N ALA A 202 18.56 -34.61 -23.34
CA ALA A 202 17.77 -35.45 -24.23
C ALA A 202 18.14 -35.21 -25.69
N ASP A 203 19.39 -35.51 -26.05
CA ASP A 203 19.79 -35.85 -27.41
C ASP A 203 20.85 -36.96 -27.33
N PHE A 204 20.40 -38.18 -27.65
CA PHE A 204 21.22 -39.35 -27.99
C PHE A 204 21.45 -39.36 -29.50
#